data_AF-A0A7Y4X8E8-F1
#
_entry.id   AF-A0A7Y4X8E8-F1
#
_cell.length_a   1.000
_cell.length_b   1.000
_cell.length_c   1.000
_cell.angle_alpha   90.00
_cell.angle_beta   90.00
_cell.angle_gamma   90.00
#
_symmetry.space_group_name_H-M   'P 1'
#
loop_
_entity.id
_entity.type
_entity.pdbx_description
1 polymer ?
#
loop_
_entity_poly.entity_id
_entity_poly.type
_entity_poly.pdbx_seq_one_letter_code
_entity_poly.pdbx_strand_id
1 'polypeptide(L)' 'MRFAEVVYVLHVFQKKSKTGAKLPKRYKELIEKRLKDAEKDYQERTA' A
#
# COMPACT_ATOMS: atom_id res chain seq x y z
N MET A 1 6.65 10.45 -4.32
CA MET A 1 6.76 11.16 -3.03
C MET A 1 7.32 10.16 -2.01
N ARG A 2 8.24 10.55 -1.10
CA ARG A 2 8.73 9.65 -0.04
C ARG A 2 8.12 10.13 1.28
N PHE A 3 7.38 9.27 1.97
CA PHE A 3 6.86 9.53 3.32
C PHE A 3 8.05 9.54 4.29
N ALA A 4 8.63 10.70 4.57
CA ALA A 4 9.91 10.80 5.28
C ALA A 4 9.79 10.50 6.78
N GLU A 5 8.60 10.70 7.36
CA GLU A 5 8.38 10.64 8.81
C GLU A 5 7.35 9.58 9.25
N VAL A 6 6.59 8.99 8.31
CA VAL A 6 5.47 8.09 8.64
C VAL A 6 5.52 6.80 7.81
N VAL A 7 5.34 5.67 8.49
CA VAL A 7 5.22 4.35 7.86
C VAL A 7 3.75 3.99 7.68
N TYR A 8 3.29 3.93 6.44
CA TYR A 8 1.93 3.50 6.11
C TYR A 8 1.89 2.00 5.79
N VAL A 9 1.22 1.22 6.64
CA VAL A 9 0.92 -0.19 6.37
C VAL A 9 -0.41 -0.28 5.59
N LEU A 10 -0.33 -0.31 4.26
CA LEU A 10 -1.51 -0.26 3.39
C LEU A 10 -2.32 -1.56 3.39
N HIS A 11 -1.65 -2.70 3.31
CA HIS A 11 -2.34 -3.98 3.24
C HIS A 11 -1.46 -5.13 3.72
N VAL A 12 -2.00 -5.91 4.65
CA VAL A 12 -1.43 -7.19 5.06
C VAL A 12 -2.25 -8.30 4.40
N PHE A 13 -1.58 -9.20 3.68
CA PHE A 13 -2.22 -10.39 3.13
C PHE A 13 -1.40 -11.62 3.50
N GLN A 14 -2.10 -12.73 3.80
CA GLN A 14 -1.44 -14.01 4.00
C GLN A 14 -0.96 -14.54 2.65
N LYS A 15 0.36 -14.56 2.42
CA LYS A 15 0.94 -15.16 1.21
C LYS A 15 0.73 -16.68 1.26
N LYS A 16 -0.28 -17.15 0.52
CA LYS A 16 -0.63 -18.59 0.44
C LYS A 16 0.15 -19.36 -0.63
N SER A 17 0.84 -18.69 -1.56
CA SER A 17 1.63 -19.36 -2.60
C SER A 17 3.06 -19.66 -2.14
N LYS A 18 3.48 -20.94 -2.23
CA LYS A 18 4.85 -21.40 -1.96
C LYS A 18 5.84 -21.05 -3.09
N THR A 19 5.34 -20.77 -4.29
CA THR A 19 6.17 -20.54 -5.48
C THR A 19 5.64 -19.32 -6.22
N GLY A 20 6.38 -18.22 -6.15
CA GLY A 20 6.07 -16.99 -6.87
C GLY A 20 5.80 -15.79 -5.95
N ALA A 21 6.61 -14.76 -6.10
CA ALA A 21 6.32 -13.40 -5.63
C ALA A 21 5.23 -12.70 -6.48
N LYS A 22 4.43 -13.45 -7.24
CA LYS A 22 3.35 -12.90 -8.06
C LYS A 22 2.20 -12.49 -7.15
N LEU A 23 2.10 -11.20 -6.91
CA LEU A 23 0.93 -10.57 -6.30
C LEU A 23 -0.28 -10.76 -7.25
N PRO A 24 -1.38 -11.40 -6.80
CA PRO A 24 -2.57 -11.52 -7.63
C PRO A 24 -3.12 -10.13 -7.98
N LYS A 25 -3.64 -9.96 -9.21
CA LYS A 25 -4.10 -8.66 -9.74
C LYS A 25 -5.02 -7.91 -8.77
N ARG A 26 -5.98 -8.63 -8.17
CA ARG A 26 -6.92 -8.09 -7.18
C ARG A 26 -6.23 -7.42 -5.99
N TYR A 27 -5.13 -7.98 -5.50
CA TYR A 27 -4.36 -7.38 -4.40
C TYR A 27 -3.54 -6.19 -4.87
N LYS A 28 -3.02 -6.23 -6.11
CA LYS A 28 -2.30 -5.09 -6.71
C LYS A 28 -3.20 -3.86 -6.80
N GLU A 29 -4.40 -4.03 -7.37
CA GLU A 29 -5.39 -2.94 -7.50
C GLU A 29 -5.79 -2.37 -6.13
N LEU A 30 -5.94 -3.24 -5.13
CA LEU A 30 -6.30 -2.85 -3.77
C LEU A 30 -5.18 -2.04 -3.08
N ILE A 31 -3.92 -2.40 -3.31
CA ILE A 31 -2.76 -1.68 -2.78
C ILE A 31 -2.62 -0.32 -3.48
N GLU A 32 -2.78 -0.26 -4.80
CA GLU A 32 -2.71 0.99 -5.56
C GLU A 32 -3.80 1.99 -5.13
N LYS A 33 -5.03 1.51 -4.88
CA LYS A 33 -6.11 2.37 -4.36
C LYS A 33 -5.74 2.94 -2.99
N ARG A 34 -5.29 2.08 -2.06
CA ARG A 34 -4.92 2.50 -0.70
C ARG A 34 -3.69 3.40 -0.65
N LEU A 35 -2.76 3.24 -1.58
CA LEU A 35 -1.60 4.12 -1.69
C LEU A 35 -2.02 5.56 -1.96
N LYS A 36 -3.00 5.77 -2.87
CA LYS A 36 -3.55 7.09 -3.15
C LYS A 36 -4.23 7.72 -1.93
N ASP A 37 -4.99 6.93 -1.19
CA ASP A 37 -5.62 7.39 0.05
C ASP A 37 -4.57 7.81 1.10
N ALA A 38 -3.49 7.04 1.24
CA ALA A 38 -2.39 7.36 2.15
C ALA A 38 -1.59 8.60 1.71
N GLU A 39 -1.37 8.79 0.40
CA GLU A 39 -0.77 10.03 -0.12
C GLU A 39 -1.61 11.25 0.23
N LYS A 40 -2.95 11.13 0.13
CA LYS A 40 -3.87 12.22 0.50
C LYS A 40 -3.84 12.50 2.01
N ASP A 41 -3.96 11.48 2.86
CA ASP A 41 -3.87 11.64 4.32
C ASP A 41 -2.53 12.28 4.74
N TYR A 42 -1.42 11.87 4.13
CA TYR A 42 -0.12 12.47 4.41
C TYR A 42 -0.04 13.94 4.00
N GLN A 43 -0.61 14.31 2.84
CA GLN A 43 -0.71 15.71 2.43
C GLN A 43 -1.59 16.53 3.38
N GLU A 44 -2.74 16.00 3.79
CA GLU A 44 -3.64 16.66 4.74
C GLU A 44 -3.01 16.82 6.13
N ARG A 45 -2.15 15.90 6.56
CA ARG A 45 -1.44 15.97 7.84
C ARG A 45 -0.20 16.89 7.83
N THR A 46 0.39 17.11 6.66
CA THR A 46 1.61 17.92 6.50
C THR A 46 1.29 19.37 6.07
N ALA A 47 0.04 19.65 5.69
CA ALA A 47 -0.47 21.00 5.44
C ALA A 47 -0.77 21.74 6.76
#